data_AF-A0A4Y2EAF6-F1
#
_entry.id   AF-A0A4Y2EAF6-F1
#
_cell.length_a   1.000
_cell.length_b   1.000
_cell.length_c   1.000
_cell.angle_alpha   90.00
_cell.angle_beta   90.00
_cell.angle_gamma   90.00
#
_symmetry.space_group_name_H-M   'P 1'
#
loop_
_entity.id
_entity.type
_entity.pdbx_description
1 polymer ?
#
loop_
_entity_poly.entity_id
_entity_poly.type
_entity_poly.pdbx_seq_one_letter_code
_entity_poly.pdbx_strand_id
1 'polypeptide(L)'
;MCLSIGTFEDDPSAKLAGPSYFVKNFVSPVLFHEALLHVPKDAIVIEIAPHHLLQAVLKRVIDPDAEYVGLMKRNVDNTVHLLSSLGRLYTVGLNPDIEKLYPQVQFPVPKSTPMIYPLIKWDHSESWCVAKWDRNANLSQKIIEVNAGSDQSPDNYMLDHCIDGRCLYPATGYLVLVWKALSEIKGKDVMSLPVTFEEVKIHRATVLSKEVSTKFLVDITNAGEFEISEGGITVCTGRIYSQEENEKTDASELLRRKDLKYLPLKQSDIYKELKLRGYDYGPSFQGLVRADLEGNKGLLKWTGEWVVYLDTMLQISILGSPKRALCLPTRIQNMKINPILHKTVMNSALKEHNGK
;
A
#
# COMPACT_ATOMS: atom_id res chain seq x y z
N MET A 1 -25.91 44.65 -16.65
CA MET A 1 -26.52 43.40 -17.12
C MET A 1 -28.01 43.70 -17.34
N CYS A 2 -28.47 43.73 -18.59
CA CYS A 2 -29.92 43.83 -18.89
C CYS A 2 -30.53 42.48 -18.52
N LEU A 3 -31.15 42.39 -17.34
CA LEU A 3 -31.87 41.20 -16.93
C LEU A 3 -33.26 41.24 -17.54
N SER A 4 -33.43 40.53 -18.66
CA SER A 4 -34.72 40.04 -19.12
C SER A 4 -34.59 38.55 -19.45
N ILE A 5 -34.36 37.73 -18.43
CA ILE A 5 -34.49 36.28 -18.57
C ILE A 5 -35.82 35.91 -17.91
N GLY A 6 -36.89 36.13 -18.68
CA GLY A 6 -38.26 35.81 -18.32
C GLY A 6 -39.10 35.83 -19.59
N THR A 7 -39.30 34.64 -20.17
CA THR A 7 -40.28 34.34 -21.25
C THR A 7 -40.26 35.25 -22.49
N PHE A 8 -39.09 35.55 -23.06
CA PHE A 8 -38.97 36.23 -24.35
C PHE A 8 -38.33 35.40 -25.46
N GLU A 9 -38.15 34.09 -25.27
CA GLU A 9 -37.61 33.22 -26.34
C GLU A 9 -38.47 33.32 -27.63
N ASP A 10 -39.76 33.64 -27.49
CA ASP A 10 -40.71 33.76 -28.60
C ASP A 10 -40.98 35.19 -29.09
N ASP A 11 -40.41 36.24 -28.50
CA ASP A 11 -40.59 37.61 -28.98
C ASP A 11 -39.48 38.01 -29.97
N PRO A 12 -39.77 38.16 -31.28
CA PRO A 12 -38.77 38.52 -32.28
C PRO A 12 -38.08 39.86 -31.98
N SER A 13 -38.74 40.77 -31.26
CA SER A 13 -38.24 42.11 -30.95
C SER A 13 -37.20 42.13 -29.81
N ALA A 14 -37.04 41.02 -29.07
CA ALA A 14 -36.11 40.90 -27.95
C ALA A 14 -34.88 40.03 -28.26
N LYS A 15 -34.74 39.54 -29.50
CA LYS A 15 -33.60 38.71 -29.93
C LYS A 15 -32.29 39.50 -30.10
N LEU A 16 -32.38 40.80 -30.35
CA LEU A 16 -31.24 41.67 -30.60
C LEU A 16 -31.33 42.91 -29.71
N ALA A 17 -30.19 43.48 -29.31
CA ALA A 17 -30.10 44.74 -28.59
C ALA A 17 -30.40 45.95 -29.50
N GLY A 18 -31.61 46.01 -30.06
CA GLY A 18 -32.08 47.08 -30.94
C GLY A 18 -32.95 48.12 -30.23
N PRO A 19 -33.36 49.20 -30.93
CA PRO A 19 -34.19 50.26 -30.35
C PRO A 19 -35.48 49.74 -29.70
N SER A 20 -36.14 48.76 -30.35
CA SER A 20 -37.37 48.14 -29.83
C SER A 20 -37.16 47.44 -28.49
N TYR A 21 -36.02 46.74 -28.30
CA TYR A 21 -35.68 46.09 -27.05
C TYR A 21 -35.49 47.10 -25.92
N PHE A 22 -34.73 48.18 -26.17
CA PHE A 22 -34.48 49.22 -25.16
C PHE A 22 -35.76 49.96 -24.77
N VAL A 23 -36.61 50.34 -25.74
CA VAL A 23 -37.92 50.95 -25.45
C VAL A 23 -38.74 50.00 -24.58
N LYS A 24 -38.80 48.72 -24.95
CA LYS A 24 -39.53 47.69 -24.21
C LYS A 24 -39.02 47.53 -22.77
N ASN A 25 -37.70 47.53 -22.57
CA ASN A 25 -37.08 47.47 -21.25
C ASN A 25 -37.51 48.64 -20.34
N PHE A 26 -37.70 49.83 -20.90
CA PHE A 26 -38.17 51.00 -20.15
C PHE A 26 -39.67 50.97 -19.83
N VAL A 27 -40.52 50.44 -20.71
CA VAL A 27 -41.99 50.50 -20.55
C VAL A 27 -42.59 49.23 -19.94
N SER A 28 -41.87 48.11 -19.96
CA SER A 28 -42.36 46.81 -19.46
C SER A 28 -41.86 46.52 -18.04
N PRO A 29 -42.59 45.71 -17.24
CA PRO A 29 -42.10 45.24 -15.95
C PRO A 29 -40.78 44.46 -16.06
N VAL A 30 -39.88 44.65 -15.09
CA VAL A 30 -38.61 43.91 -15.01
C VAL A 30 -38.84 42.57 -14.32
N LEU A 31 -38.68 41.48 -15.05
CA LEU A 31 -38.84 40.10 -14.58
C LEU A 31 -37.55 39.59 -13.90
N PHE A 32 -37.19 40.21 -12.78
CA PHE A 32 -35.91 39.96 -12.10
C PHE A 32 -35.89 38.61 -11.36
N HIS A 33 -37.00 38.22 -10.72
CA HIS A 33 -37.07 36.98 -9.94
C HIS A 33 -37.01 35.73 -10.84
N GLU A 34 -37.70 35.76 -11.97
CA GLU A 34 -37.71 34.70 -12.98
C GLU A 34 -36.29 34.45 -13.53
N ALA A 35 -35.51 35.52 -13.70
CA ALA A 35 -34.12 35.41 -14.15
C ALA A 35 -33.24 34.74 -13.09
N LEU A 36 -33.45 35.04 -11.80
CA LEU A 36 -32.66 34.46 -10.72
C LEU A 36 -32.87 32.95 -10.53
N LEU A 37 -34.02 32.40 -10.92
CA LEU A 37 -34.27 30.95 -10.89
C LEU A 37 -33.32 30.15 -11.79
N HIS A 38 -32.66 30.80 -12.74
CA HIS A 38 -31.71 30.17 -13.66
C HIS A 38 -30.26 30.25 -13.16
N VAL A 39 -30.00 30.89 -12.01
CA VAL A 39 -28.66 31.01 -11.43
C VAL A 39 -28.25 29.66 -10.82
N PRO A 40 -27.06 29.12 -11.15
CA PRO A 40 -26.55 27.89 -10.53
C PRO A 40 -26.40 28.03 -9.00
N LYS A 41 -26.46 26.89 -8.29
CA LYS A 41 -26.44 26.86 -6.82
C LYS A 41 -25.11 27.27 -6.21
N ASP A 42 -24.01 27.02 -6.90
CA ASP A 42 -22.63 27.34 -6.52
C ASP A 42 -22.10 28.61 -7.21
N ALA A 43 -23.00 29.44 -7.74
CA ALA A 43 -22.62 30.62 -8.49
C ALA A 43 -22.03 31.73 -7.61
N ILE A 44 -21.10 32.50 -8.19
CA ILE A 44 -20.60 33.75 -7.61
C ILE A 44 -21.30 34.91 -8.32
N VAL A 45 -22.20 35.60 -7.60
CA VAL A 45 -23.02 36.70 -8.11
C VAL A 45 -22.38 38.04 -7.78
N ILE A 46 -22.03 38.80 -8.83
CA ILE A 46 -21.37 40.11 -8.71
C ILE A 46 -22.35 41.22 -9.06
N GLU A 47 -22.63 42.12 -8.11
CA GLU A 47 -23.47 43.30 -8.36
C GLU A 47 -22.63 44.50 -8.82
N ILE A 48 -22.80 44.85 -10.10
CA ILE A 48 -22.17 46.01 -10.74
C ILE A 48 -23.15 47.19 -10.67
N ALA A 49 -23.06 47.94 -9.58
CA ALA A 49 -23.90 49.11 -9.33
C ALA A 49 -23.15 50.12 -8.43
N PRO A 50 -23.50 51.42 -8.46
CA PRO A 50 -22.91 52.43 -7.57
C PRO A 50 -23.30 52.23 -6.09
N HIS A 51 -24.23 51.31 -5.82
CA HIS A 51 -24.58 50.83 -4.49
C HIS A 51 -25.23 49.46 -4.61
N HIS A 52 -24.84 48.53 -3.75
CA HIS A 52 -25.28 47.14 -3.75
C HIS A 52 -26.70 46.92 -3.16
N LEU A 53 -27.72 47.52 -3.78
CA LEU A 53 -29.11 47.54 -3.29
C LEU A 53 -29.80 46.16 -3.34
N LEU A 54 -29.38 45.28 -4.24
CA LEU A 54 -30.04 44.01 -4.48
C LEU A 54 -29.64 42.92 -3.47
N GLN A 55 -28.69 43.20 -2.58
CA GLN A 55 -28.18 42.26 -1.59
C GLN A 55 -29.28 41.50 -0.83
N ALA A 56 -30.28 42.22 -0.31
CA ALA A 56 -31.33 41.62 0.51
C ALA A 56 -32.27 40.72 -0.31
N VAL A 57 -32.47 41.03 -1.59
CA VAL A 57 -33.31 40.24 -2.49
C VAL A 57 -32.54 39.02 -2.97
N LEU A 58 -31.31 39.21 -3.44
CA LEU A 58 -30.45 38.16 -3.94
C LEU A 58 -30.22 37.08 -2.88
N LYS A 59 -29.82 37.46 -1.66
CA LYS A 59 -29.60 36.50 -0.56
C LYS A 59 -30.82 35.68 -0.14
N ARG A 60 -32.03 36.07 -0.53
CA ARG A 60 -33.27 35.30 -0.26
C ARG A 60 -33.63 34.34 -1.38
N VAL A 61 -33.14 34.57 -2.59
CA VAL A 61 -33.57 33.87 -3.81
C VAL A 61 -32.47 32.94 -4.34
N ILE A 62 -31.21 33.36 -4.26
CA ILE A 62 -30.08 32.50 -4.63
C ILE A 62 -29.85 31.42 -3.56
N ASP A 63 -29.26 30.31 -3.97
CA ASP A 63 -28.98 29.18 -3.10
C ASP A 63 -28.04 29.57 -1.93
N PRO A 64 -28.18 29.00 -0.72
CA PRO A 64 -27.29 29.29 0.40
C PRO A 64 -25.80 29.05 0.13
N ASP A 65 -25.47 28.16 -0.80
CA ASP A 65 -24.09 27.88 -1.21
C ASP A 65 -23.54 28.90 -2.24
N ALA A 66 -24.40 29.75 -2.80
CA ALA A 66 -23.99 30.80 -3.74
C ALA A 66 -23.38 32.00 -3.01
N GLU A 67 -22.30 32.57 -3.58
CA GLU A 67 -21.64 33.73 -3.01
C GLU A 67 -22.14 35.03 -3.65
N TYR A 68 -22.44 36.04 -2.83
CA TYR A 68 -22.84 37.38 -3.31
C TYR A 68 -21.81 38.46 -2.95
N VAL A 69 -21.35 39.22 -3.96
CA VAL A 69 -20.38 40.31 -3.80
C VAL A 69 -20.86 41.60 -4.48
N GLY A 70 -21.00 42.68 -3.72
CA GLY A 70 -21.26 44.03 -4.23
C GLY A 70 -19.97 44.82 -4.44
N LEU A 71 -19.87 45.61 -5.51
CA LEU A 71 -18.64 46.35 -5.86
C LEU A 71 -18.55 47.77 -5.30
N MET A 72 -19.68 48.41 -4.99
CA MET A 72 -19.72 49.76 -4.43
C MET A 72 -20.78 49.90 -3.34
N LYS A 73 -20.53 50.80 -2.39
CA LYS A 73 -21.42 51.11 -1.27
C LYS A 73 -21.49 52.62 -1.04
N ARG A 74 -22.69 53.12 -0.75
CA ARG A 74 -22.89 54.53 -0.40
C ARG A 74 -22.25 54.84 0.95
N ASN A 75 -21.79 56.07 1.10
CA ASN A 75 -21.24 56.62 2.35
C ASN A 75 -20.00 55.88 2.88
N VAL A 76 -19.19 55.28 1.98
CA VAL A 76 -17.89 54.69 2.31
C VAL A 76 -16.85 55.06 1.23
N ASP A 77 -15.58 54.85 1.53
CA ASP A 77 -14.52 54.90 0.52
C ASP A 77 -14.67 53.71 -0.45
N ASN A 78 -15.12 54.01 -1.67
CA ASN A 78 -15.36 53.00 -2.69
C ASN A 78 -14.08 52.38 -3.25
N THR A 79 -12.93 53.05 -3.09
CA THR A 79 -11.63 52.47 -3.49
C THR A 79 -11.28 51.30 -2.58
N VAL A 80 -11.37 51.51 -1.27
CA VAL A 80 -11.13 50.47 -0.26
C VAL A 80 -12.18 49.37 -0.35
N HIS A 81 -13.46 49.75 -0.56
CA HIS A 81 -14.55 48.79 -0.69
C HIS A 81 -14.37 47.88 -1.91
N LEU A 82 -14.03 48.45 -3.07
CA LEU A 82 -13.77 47.68 -4.29
C LEU A 82 -12.62 46.71 -4.10
N LEU A 83 -11.47 47.15 -3.56
CA LEU A 83 -10.32 46.28 -3.28
C LEU A 83 -10.66 45.16 -2.29
N SER A 84 -11.49 45.46 -1.28
CA SER A 84 -11.98 44.45 -0.33
C SER A 84 -12.89 43.43 -1.02
N SER A 85 -13.78 43.87 -1.92
CA SER A 85 -14.64 42.99 -2.71
C SER A 85 -13.83 42.11 -3.67
N LEU A 86 -12.78 42.64 -4.30
CA LEU A 86 -11.85 41.84 -5.12
C LEU A 86 -11.10 40.79 -4.30
N GLY A 87 -10.65 41.15 -3.08
CA GLY A 87 -10.08 40.20 -2.14
C GLY A 87 -11.06 39.08 -1.77
N ARG A 88 -12.33 39.41 -1.57
CA ARG A 88 -13.38 38.42 -1.33
C ARG A 88 -13.59 37.50 -2.54
N LEU A 89 -13.63 38.05 -3.75
CA LEU A 89 -13.69 37.25 -4.99
C LEU A 89 -12.50 36.27 -5.08
N TYR A 90 -11.31 36.69 -4.66
CA TYR A 90 -10.14 35.79 -4.58
C TYR A 90 -10.35 34.66 -3.57
N THR A 91 -10.83 34.97 -2.36
CA THR A 91 -11.04 33.96 -1.31
C THR A 91 -12.10 32.90 -1.67
N VAL A 92 -13.04 33.23 -2.56
CA VAL A 92 -14.06 32.27 -3.03
C VAL A 92 -13.64 31.51 -4.29
N GLY A 93 -12.39 31.67 -4.73
CA GLY A 93 -11.79 30.85 -5.79
C GLY A 93 -11.65 31.52 -7.16
N LEU A 94 -12.02 32.80 -7.30
CA LEU A 94 -11.68 33.55 -8.52
C LEU A 94 -10.24 34.06 -8.46
N ASN A 95 -9.68 34.44 -9.60
CA ASN A 95 -8.35 35.06 -9.66
C ASN A 95 -8.40 36.36 -10.47
N PRO A 96 -8.82 37.49 -9.86
CA PRO A 96 -8.90 38.77 -10.55
C PRO A 96 -7.51 39.29 -10.95
N ASP A 97 -7.39 39.80 -12.18
CA ASP A 97 -6.17 40.45 -12.72
C ASP A 97 -5.96 41.85 -12.09
N ILE A 98 -5.61 41.89 -10.79
CA ILE A 98 -5.46 43.13 -10.03
C ILE A 98 -4.35 44.04 -10.56
N GLU A 99 -3.37 43.49 -11.27
CA GLU A 99 -2.26 44.22 -11.88
C GLU A 99 -2.70 45.21 -12.96
N LYS A 100 -3.92 45.04 -13.51
CA LYS A 100 -4.51 45.99 -14.47
C LYS A 100 -5.06 47.26 -13.81
N LEU A 101 -5.18 47.28 -12.48
CA LEU A 101 -5.74 48.41 -11.74
C LEU A 101 -4.73 49.53 -11.45
N TYR A 102 -3.43 49.24 -11.60
CA TYR A 102 -2.36 50.18 -11.32
C TYR A 102 -1.29 50.15 -12.42
N PRO A 103 -0.42 51.17 -12.52
CA PRO A 103 0.63 51.20 -13.52
C PRO A 103 1.53 49.96 -13.45
N GLN A 104 2.01 49.51 -14.61
CA GLN A 104 2.88 48.32 -14.69
C GLN A 104 4.14 48.48 -13.84
N VAL A 105 4.46 47.44 -13.07
CA VAL A 105 5.68 47.36 -12.28
C VAL A 105 6.88 47.12 -13.20
N GLN A 106 7.97 47.86 -12.97
CA GLN A 106 9.22 47.67 -13.71
C GLN A 106 10.04 46.53 -13.11
N PHE A 107 10.49 45.63 -13.97
CA PHE A 107 11.40 44.55 -13.62
C PHE A 107 12.80 44.81 -14.22
N PRO A 108 13.89 44.32 -13.57
CA PRO A 108 13.93 43.54 -12.34
C PRO A 108 13.60 44.35 -11.08
N VAL A 109 13.15 43.67 -10.03
CA VAL A 109 12.81 44.32 -8.75
C VAL A 109 14.06 44.89 -8.05
N PRO A 110 13.93 45.94 -7.21
CA PRO A 110 15.03 46.49 -6.43
C PRO A 110 15.70 45.44 -5.51
N LYS A 111 16.99 45.61 -5.24
CA LYS A 111 17.77 44.72 -4.34
C LYS A 111 17.24 44.67 -2.90
N SER A 112 16.50 45.69 -2.46
CA SER A 112 15.89 45.76 -1.14
C SER A 112 14.55 45.02 -1.05
N THR A 113 14.07 44.40 -2.13
CA THR A 113 12.81 43.66 -2.14
C THR A 113 12.90 42.43 -1.23
N PRO A 114 11.98 42.26 -0.26
CA PRO A 114 12.00 41.11 0.64
C PRO A 114 11.88 39.76 -0.07
N MET A 115 12.46 38.73 0.52
CA MET A 115 12.37 37.35 0.01
C MET A 115 10.98 36.75 0.25
N ILE A 116 10.42 36.09 -0.77
CA ILE A 116 9.12 35.40 -0.68
C ILE A 116 9.27 34.02 -0.02
N TYR A 117 10.38 33.32 -0.26
CA TYR A 117 10.59 31.93 0.18
C TYR A 117 10.26 31.66 1.66
N PRO A 118 10.67 32.49 2.65
CA PRO A 118 10.38 32.24 4.06
C PRO A 118 8.90 32.33 4.44
N LEU A 119 8.06 32.93 3.58
CA LEU A 119 6.64 33.14 3.85
C LEU A 119 5.78 31.94 3.40
N ILE A 120 6.29 31.09 2.52
CA ILE A 120 5.58 29.91 2.02
C ILE A 120 5.76 28.77 3.01
N LYS A 121 4.68 28.35 3.65
CA LYS A 121 4.65 27.23 4.59
C LYS A 121 3.87 26.07 4.00
N TRP A 122 4.38 24.87 4.20
CA TRP A 122 3.74 23.62 3.82
C TRP A 122 3.26 22.90 5.07
N ASP A 123 2.28 22.01 4.91
CA ASP A 123 1.91 21.06 5.96
C ASP A 123 2.96 19.94 6.00
N HIS A 124 3.81 19.94 7.03
CA HIS A 124 4.84 18.93 7.27
C HIS A 124 4.40 17.91 8.34
N SER A 125 3.10 17.69 8.54
CA SER A 125 2.58 16.72 9.51
C SER A 125 2.98 15.27 9.19
N GLU A 126 3.09 14.92 7.92
CA GLU A 126 3.54 13.59 7.49
C GLU A 126 5.07 13.49 7.42
N SER A 127 5.61 12.44 8.04
CA SER A 127 7.04 12.13 8.01
C SER A 127 7.35 11.01 7.03
N TRP A 128 8.40 11.20 6.24
CA TRP A 128 8.83 10.25 5.23
C TRP A 128 10.04 9.45 5.70
N CYS A 129 10.23 8.25 5.15
CA CYS A 129 11.42 7.46 5.43
C CYS A 129 12.66 8.15 4.85
N VAL A 130 13.63 8.45 5.70
CA VAL A 130 14.92 9.00 5.31
C VAL A 130 15.99 7.95 5.52
N ALA A 131 16.78 7.66 4.48
CA ALA A 131 17.89 6.74 4.57
C ALA A 131 18.86 7.17 5.67
N LYS A 132 19.12 6.29 6.64
CA LYS A 132 20.09 6.50 7.71
C LYS A 132 21.37 5.76 7.35
N TRP A 133 22.47 6.50 7.21
CA TRP A 133 23.78 5.90 7.01
C TRP A 133 24.38 5.51 8.36
N ASP A 134 24.49 4.21 8.63
CA ASP A 134 25.27 3.70 9.77
C ASP A 134 26.72 3.45 9.31
N ARG A 135 27.71 4.00 10.03
CA ARG A 135 29.13 3.89 9.68
C ARG A 135 29.67 2.46 9.85
N ASN A 136 28.92 1.58 10.52
CA ASN A 136 29.32 0.22 10.84
C ASN A 136 28.51 -0.85 10.08
N ALA A 137 28.13 -0.60 8.83
CA ALA A 137 27.47 -1.60 7.99
C ALA A 137 28.45 -2.76 7.67
N ASN A 138 28.66 -3.65 8.63
CA ASN A 138 29.26 -4.95 8.41
C ASN A 138 28.36 -5.69 7.43
N LEU A 139 28.87 -6.02 6.24
CA LEU A 139 28.14 -6.82 5.24
C LEU A 139 27.65 -8.17 5.80
N SER A 140 28.26 -8.66 6.89
CA SER A 140 27.86 -9.88 7.59
C SER A 140 26.58 -9.75 8.41
N GLN A 141 26.18 -8.52 8.78
CA GLN A 141 25.06 -8.26 9.68
C GLN A 141 23.92 -7.54 8.95
N LYS A 142 22.72 -8.11 9.04
CA LYS A 142 21.53 -7.58 8.40
C LYS A 142 20.35 -7.55 9.36
N ILE A 143 19.74 -6.38 9.50
CA ILE A 143 18.46 -6.24 10.20
C ILE A 143 17.33 -6.41 9.18
N ILE A 144 16.48 -7.41 9.41
CA ILE A 144 15.28 -7.66 8.61
C ILE A 144 14.07 -7.41 9.50
N GLU A 145 13.22 -6.48 9.07
CA GLU A 145 11.97 -6.13 9.75
C GLU A 145 10.82 -6.90 9.10
N VAL A 146 10.07 -7.63 9.91
CA VAL A 146 8.87 -8.39 9.51
C VAL A 146 7.66 -7.67 10.08
N ASN A 147 6.80 -7.16 9.21
CA ASN A 147 5.60 -6.44 9.62
C ASN A 147 4.35 -7.22 9.26
N ALA A 148 3.84 -8.06 10.16
CA ALA A 148 2.65 -8.87 9.89
C ALA A 148 1.33 -8.11 10.15
N GLY A 149 1.38 -6.88 10.69
CA GLY A 149 0.23 -6.20 11.28
C GLY A 149 -0.76 -5.55 10.33
N SER A 150 -0.30 -5.13 9.15
CA SER A 150 -1.15 -4.50 8.13
C SER A 150 -1.59 -5.53 7.09
N ASP A 151 -2.87 -5.51 6.70
CA ASP A 151 -3.42 -6.37 5.65
C ASP A 151 -2.77 -6.13 4.27
N GLN A 152 -2.16 -4.95 4.07
CA GLN A 152 -1.42 -4.64 2.85
C GLN A 152 0.05 -5.10 2.90
N SER A 153 0.51 -5.59 4.06
CA SER A 153 1.90 -6.01 4.20
C SER A 153 2.16 -7.33 3.48
N PRO A 154 3.29 -7.48 2.77
CA PRO A 154 3.69 -8.75 2.19
C PRO A 154 3.93 -9.84 3.24
N ASP A 155 4.15 -9.48 4.52
CA ASP A 155 4.39 -10.44 5.60
C ASP A 155 3.10 -10.87 6.35
N ASN A 156 1.93 -10.32 5.99
CA ASN A 156 0.66 -10.58 6.70
C ASN A 156 0.31 -12.08 6.76
N TYR A 157 0.64 -12.83 5.71
CA TYR A 157 0.41 -14.28 5.64
C TYR A 157 1.08 -15.07 6.78
N MET A 158 2.13 -14.51 7.41
CA MET A 158 2.79 -15.14 8.56
C MET A 158 1.88 -15.30 9.77
N LEU A 159 0.81 -14.50 9.88
CA LEU A 159 -0.19 -14.63 10.95
C LEU A 159 -1.00 -15.93 10.85
N ASP A 160 -1.09 -16.52 9.66
CA ASP A 160 -1.73 -17.84 9.47
C ASP A 160 -0.88 -18.99 10.02
N HIS A 161 0.37 -18.75 10.43
CA HIS A 161 1.16 -19.72 11.19
C HIS A 161 0.81 -19.65 12.68
N CYS A 162 -0.43 -20.01 13.00
CA CYS A 162 -0.94 -20.02 14.36
C CYS A 162 -0.78 -21.41 14.99
N ILE A 163 -0.17 -21.47 16.16
CA ILE A 163 0.05 -22.69 16.94
C ILE A 163 -0.35 -22.39 18.38
N ASP A 164 -1.26 -23.20 18.92
CA ASP A 164 -1.78 -23.08 20.28
C ASP A 164 -2.25 -21.64 20.58
N GLY A 165 -3.06 -21.10 19.65
CA GLY A 165 -3.61 -19.74 19.72
C GLY A 165 -2.61 -18.59 19.52
N ARG A 166 -1.32 -18.86 19.27
CA ARG A 166 -0.28 -17.84 19.08
C ARG A 166 0.23 -17.83 17.65
N CYS A 167 0.32 -16.66 17.04
CA CYS A 167 0.97 -16.47 15.75
C CYS A 167 2.49 -16.56 15.93
N LEU A 168 3.06 -17.73 15.70
CA LEU A 168 4.50 -17.95 15.84
C LEU A 168 5.18 -17.67 14.51
N TYR A 169 6.33 -17.00 14.54
CA TYR A 169 7.17 -16.91 13.34
C TYR A 169 7.64 -18.32 12.95
N PRO A 170 7.40 -18.75 11.69
CA PRO A 170 7.72 -20.11 11.27
C PRO A 170 9.22 -20.43 11.43
N ALA A 171 9.53 -21.64 11.87
CA ALA A 171 10.90 -22.14 11.93
C ALA A 171 11.61 -22.06 10.56
N THR A 172 10.87 -22.32 9.49
CA THR A 172 11.33 -22.20 8.10
C THR A 172 11.52 -20.75 7.65
N GLY A 173 10.85 -19.81 8.31
CA GLY A 173 11.05 -18.38 8.12
C GLY A 173 12.48 -17.97 8.45
N TYR A 174 13.08 -18.54 9.50
CA TYR A 174 14.49 -18.30 9.85
C TYR A 174 15.43 -18.74 8.74
N LEU A 175 15.19 -19.90 8.14
CA LEU A 175 16.00 -20.41 7.03
C LEU A 175 15.93 -19.47 5.83
N VAL A 176 14.74 -18.97 5.49
CA VAL A 176 14.55 -18.03 4.39
C VAL A 176 15.19 -16.66 4.68
N LEU A 177 15.15 -16.18 5.92
CA LEU A 177 15.87 -14.94 6.30
C LEU A 177 17.38 -15.06 6.07
N VAL A 178 17.97 -16.16 6.53
CA VAL A 178 19.41 -16.43 6.38
C VAL A 178 19.77 -16.62 4.91
N TRP A 179 18.92 -17.30 4.14
CA TRP A 179 19.12 -17.46 2.70
C TRP A 179 19.12 -16.12 1.97
N LYS A 180 18.16 -15.23 2.26
CA LYS A 180 18.09 -13.87 1.72
C LYS A 180 19.32 -13.03 2.12
N ALA A 181 19.80 -13.16 3.36
CA ALA A 181 21.01 -12.48 3.80
C ALA A 181 22.25 -13.00 3.05
N LEU A 182 22.39 -14.32 2.91
CA LEU A 182 23.51 -14.91 2.17
C LEU A 182 23.50 -14.52 0.68
N SER A 183 22.32 -14.43 0.05
CA SER A 183 22.21 -14.06 -1.36
C SER A 183 22.70 -12.63 -1.60
N GLU A 184 22.39 -11.71 -0.70
CA GLU A 184 22.89 -10.33 -0.76
C GLU A 184 24.38 -10.23 -0.50
N ILE A 185 24.92 -10.95 0.50
CA ILE A 185 26.37 -11.04 0.74
C ILE A 185 27.11 -11.51 -0.52
N LYS A 186 26.51 -12.46 -1.26
CA LYS A 186 27.07 -12.99 -2.51
C LYS A 186 26.72 -12.18 -3.76
N GLY A 187 25.91 -11.13 -3.66
CA GLY A 187 25.44 -10.34 -4.80
C GLY A 187 24.65 -11.16 -5.84
N LYS A 188 23.92 -12.20 -5.40
CA LYS A 188 23.12 -13.08 -6.26
C LYS A 188 21.63 -12.99 -5.91
N ASP A 189 20.77 -13.28 -6.88
CA ASP A 189 19.34 -13.43 -6.62
C ASP A 189 19.06 -14.73 -5.86
N VAL A 190 18.12 -14.71 -4.91
CA VAL A 190 17.73 -15.87 -4.09
C VAL A 190 17.37 -17.08 -4.96
N MET A 191 16.62 -16.87 -6.06
CA MET A 191 16.16 -17.94 -6.95
C MET A 191 17.27 -18.49 -7.86
N SER A 192 18.45 -17.89 -7.86
CA SER A 192 19.66 -18.36 -8.56
C SER A 192 20.72 -18.95 -7.62
N LEU A 193 20.44 -19.02 -6.32
CA LEU A 193 21.41 -19.46 -5.32
C LEU A 193 20.95 -20.73 -4.60
N PRO A 194 21.42 -21.92 -5.03
CA PRO A 194 21.27 -23.15 -4.25
C PRO A 194 22.01 -23.05 -2.91
N VAL A 195 21.38 -23.50 -1.84
CA VAL A 195 21.94 -23.43 -0.48
C VAL A 195 21.79 -24.75 0.26
N THR A 196 22.76 -25.03 1.12
CA THR A 196 22.74 -26.12 2.08
C THR A 196 22.81 -25.53 3.48
N PHE A 197 21.91 -25.99 4.33
CA PHE A 197 21.90 -25.73 5.76
C PHE A 197 22.39 -26.97 6.50
N GLU A 198 23.22 -26.75 7.51
CA GLU A 198 23.71 -27.80 8.41
C GLU A 198 23.53 -27.38 9.86
N GLU A 199 23.20 -28.35 10.70
CA GLU A 199 23.17 -28.19 12.17
C GLU A 199 22.37 -26.98 12.66
N VAL A 200 21.25 -26.70 12.00
CA VAL A 200 20.35 -25.63 12.40
C VAL A 200 19.70 -26.00 13.71
N LYS A 201 19.77 -25.12 14.70
CA LYS A 201 19.16 -25.23 16.02
C LYS A 201 18.25 -24.04 16.26
N ILE A 202 17.02 -24.33 16.60
CA ILE A 202 16.00 -23.33 16.94
C ILE A 202 15.91 -23.31 18.47
N HIS A 203 16.35 -22.20 19.05
CA HIS A 203 16.45 -22.05 20.51
C HIS A 203 15.12 -21.61 21.11
N ARG A 204 14.37 -20.75 20.38
CA ARG A 204 13.04 -20.31 20.78
C ARG A 204 12.16 -19.93 19.59
N ALA A 205 10.86 -20.05 19.77
CA ALA A 205 9.87 -19.50 18.86
C ALA A 205 9.71 -17.99 19.11
N THR A 206 9.57 -17.21 18.05
CA THR A 206 9.25 -15.78 18.13
C THR A 206 7.75 -15.61 17.96
N VAL A 207 7.09 -14.81 18.82
CA VAL A 207 5.65 -14.53 18.70
C VAL A 207 5.48 -13.24 17.91
N LEU A 208 4.69 -13.28 16.84
CA LEU A 208 4.41 -12.10 16.02
C LEU A 208 3.29 -11.26 16.63
N SER A 209 3.48 -9.94 16.61
CA SER A 209 2.46 -8.96 17.00
C SER A 209 1.82 -8.32 15.76
N LYS A 210 0.53 -7.97 15.87
CA LYS A 210 -0.17 -7.17 14.86
C LYS A 210 0.12 -5.67 14.98
N GLU A 211 0.59 -5.24 16.15
CA GLU A 211 0.77 -3.81 16.45
C GLU A 211 2.20 -3.34 16.18
N VAL A 212 3.17 -4.24 16.35
CA VAL A 212 4.60 -3.92 16.31
C VAL A 212 5.32 -4.85 15.35
N SER A 213 6.15 -4.27 14.48
CA SER A 213 7.01 -5.04 13.59
C SER A 213 8.11 -5.77 14.38
N THR A 214 8.40 -6.99 13.97
CA THR A 214 9.43 -7.83 14.59
C THR A 214 10.74 -7.67 13.83
N LYS A 215 11.84 -7.35 14.53
CA LYS A 215 13.15 -7.14 13.92
C LYS A 215 14.09 -8.30 14.23
N PHE A 216 14.57 -8.95 13.18
CA PHE A 216 15.57 -10.00 13.25
C PHE A 216 16.92 -9.46 12.80
N LEU A 217 17.93 -9.58 13.66
CA LEU A 217 19.33 -9.41 13.29
C LEU A 217 19.86 -10.76 12.82
N VAL A 218 20.29 -10.83 11.57
CA VAL A 218 20.94 -12.00 10.96
C VAL A 218 22.42 -11.69 10.83
N ASP A 219 23.26 -12.48 11.48
CA ASP A 219 24.72 -12.42 11.33
C ASP A 219 25.21 -13.69 10.63
N ILE A 220 26.07 -13.54 9.61
CA ILE A 220 26.67 -14.65 8.88
C ILE A 220 28.19 -14.43 8.82
N THR A 221 28.93 -15.34 9.46
CA THR A 221 30.39 -15.34 9.42
C THR A 221 30.93 -15.80 8.06
N ASN A 222 32.20 -15.48 7.77
CA ASN A 222 32.87 -15.96 6.55
C ASN A 222 32.94 -17.48 6.43
N ALA A 223 32.87 -18.21 7.55
CA ALA A 223 32.85 -19.68 7.58
C ALA A 223 31.47 -20.29 7.23
N GLY A 224 30.44 -19.45 7.14
CA GLY A 224 29.05 -19.85 6.90
C GLY A 224 28.25 -20.12 8.18
N GLU A 225 28.84 -19.98 9.37
CA GLU A 225 28.09 -20.03 10.62
C GLU A 225 27.20 -18.79 10.71
N PHE A 226 25.91 -18.99 11.00
CA PHE A 226 24.93 -17.93 11.12
C PHE A 226 24.29 -17.92 12.51
N GLU A 227 23.88 -16.72 12.92
CA GLU A 227 23.11 -16.47 14.12
C GLU A 227 21.96 -15.51 13.78
N ILE A 228 20.76 -15.82 14.26
CA ILE A 228 19.60 -14.93 14.21
C ILE A 228 19.25 -14.52 15.64
N SER A 229 19.08 -13.22 15.86
CA SER A 229 18.67 -12.64 17.13
C SER A 229 17.43 -11.77 16.99
N GLU A 230 16.54 -11.82 17.98
CA GLU A 230 15.38 -10.94 18.13
C GLU A 230 15.47 -10.26 19.49
N GLY A 231 15.38 -8.92 19.54
CA GLY A 231 15.56 -8.17 20.79
C GLY A 231 16.92 -8.39 21.48
N GLY A 232 17.96 -8.76 20.74
CA GLY A 232 19.28 -9.10 21.27
C GLY A 232 19.43 -10.52 21.84
N ILE A 233 18.38 -11.35 21.75
CA ILE A 233 18.40 -12.74 22.21
C ILE A 233 18.39 -13.68 21.00
N THR A 234 19.34 -14.59 20.96
CA THR A 234 19.48 -15.62 19.92
C THR A 234 18.22 -16.48 19.79
N VAL A 235 17.70 -16.62 18.57
CA VAL A 235 16.52 -17.44 18.24
C VAL A 235 16.87 -18.67 17.42
N CYS A 236 17.86 -18.56 16.54
CA CYS A 236 18.25 -19.63 15.61
C CYS A 236 19.74 -19.54 15.30
N THR A 237 20.42 -20.68 15.22
CA THR A 237 21.84 -20.77 14.85
C THR A 237 22.04 -21.94 13.91
N GLY A 238 23.07 -21.92 13.07
CA GLY A 238 23.45 -23.07 12.26
C GLY A 238 24.51 -22.68 11.26
N ARG A 239 24.70 -23.51 10.23
CA ARG A 239 25.62 -23.22 9.14
C ARG A 239 24.87 -23.16 7.82
N ILE A 240 25.21 -22.20 6.97
CA ILE A 240 24.71 -22.05 5.61
C ILE A 240 25.89 -21.89 4.64
N TYR A 241 25.81 -22.55 3.50
CA TYR A 241 26.73 -22.33 2.39
C TYR A 241 26.04 -22.60 1.06
N SER A 242 26.56 -22.03 -0.03
CA SER A 242 26.17 -22.41 -1.39
C SER A 242 27.23 -23.35 -1.96
N GLN A 243 26.82 -24.47 -2.54
CA GLN A 243 27.75 -25.28 -3.34
C GLN A 243 28.03 -24.56 -4.67
N GLU A 244 29.29 -24.45 -5.06
CA GLU A 244 29.65 -24.05 -6.44
C GLU A 244 29.23 -25.17 -7.40
N GLU A 245 28.94 -24.83 -8.67
CA GLU A 245 28.20 -25.61 -9.69
C GLU A 245 28.73 -27.03 -10.04
N ASN A 246 29.68 -27.60 -9.29
CA ASN A 246 30.37 -28.84 -9.64
C ASN A 246 29.70 -30.12 -9.12
N GLU A 247 28.71 -30.06 -8.22
CA GLU A 247 27.90 -31.23 -7.87
C GLU A 247 26.57 -31.19 -8.62
N LYS A 248 26.52 -31.88 -9.77
CA LYS A 248 25.25 -32.26 -10.40
C LYS A 248 24.50 -33.13 -9.38
N THR A 249 23.61 -32.53 -8.60
CA THR A 249 22.65 -33.30 -7.81
C THR A 249 21.87 -34.15 -8.80
N ASP A 250 22.03 -35.46 -8.73
CA ASP A 250 21.39 -36.38 -9.68
C ASP A 250 19.88 -36.36 -9.45
N ALA A 251 19.20 -35.44 -10.12
CA ALA A 251 17.75 -35.25 -10.06
C ALA A 251 17.00 -36.50 -10.53
N SER A 252 17.69 -37.44 -11.20
CA SER A 252 17.09 -38.67 -11.72
C SER A 252 16.61 -39.62 -10.61
N GLU A 253 17.24 -39.62 -9.42
CA GLU A 253 16.75 -40.39 -8.28
C GLU A 253 15.53 -39.74 -7.59
N LEU A 254 15.52 -38.40 -7.46
CA LEU A 254 14.41 -37.64 -6.88
C LEU A 254 13.16 -37.69 -7.77
N LEU A 255 13.33 -37.81 -9.09
CA LEU A 255 12.27 -37.90 -10.09
C LEU A 255 11.78 -39.33 -10.35
N ARG A 256 12.33 -40.36 -9.69
CA ARG A 256 11.75 -41.71 -9.78
C ARG A 256 10.34 -41.66 -9.20
N ARG A 257 9.33 -41.71 -10.09
CA ARG A 257 7.91 -41.80 -9.73
C ARG A 257 7.70 -42.97 -8.76
N LYS A 258 7.65 -42.67 -7.46
CA LYS A 258 7.03 -43.57 -6.50
C LYS A 258 5.52 -43.46 -6.73
N ASP A 259 4.85 -44.59 -6.97
CA ASP A 259 3.41 -44.64 -7.19
C ASP A 259 2.67 -43.78 -6.16
N LEU A 260 2.10 -42.66 -6.62
CA LEU A 260 1.20 -41.74 -5.90
C LEU A 260 -0.26 -42.22 -5.98
N LYS A 261 -0.47 -43.52 -6.22
CA LYS A 261 -1.77 -44.06 -6.67
C LYS A 261 -2.89 -43.92 -5.65
N TYR A 262 -2.57 -43.72 -4.36
CA TYR A 262 -3.58 -43.54 -3.33
C TYR A 262 -3.12 -42.61 -2.21
N LEU A 263 -3.73 -41.42 -2.12
CA LEU A 263 -3.57 -40.45 -1.03
C LEU A 263 -4.97 -40.15 -0.48
N PRO A 264 -5.47 -40.96 0.49
CA PRO A 264 -6.86 -40.91 0.94
C PRO A 264 -7.20 -39.67 1.75
N LEU A 265 -6.24 -39.11 2.50
CA LEU A 265 -6.50 -37.97 3.36
C LEU A 265 -6.70 -36.71 2.52
N LYS A 266 -7.86 -36.06 2.69
CA LYS A 266 -8.13 -34.75 2.09
C LYS A 266 -7.55 -33.66 3.00
N GLN A 267 -7.27 -32.50 2.41
CA GLN A 267 -6.84 -31.30 3.11
C GLN A 267 -7.66 -31.01 4.39
N SER A 268 -8.99 -31.13 4.32
CA SER A 268 -9.88 -30.94 5.48
C SER A 268 -9.60 -31.90 6.63
N ASP A 269 -9.31 -33.17 6.32
CA ASP A 269 -9.06 -34.21 7.31
C ASP A 269 -7.69 -34.01 7.97
N ILE A 270 -6.70 -33.62 7.16
CA ILE A 270 -5.33 -33.32 7.56
C ILE A 270 -5.31 -32.16 8.56
N TYR A 271 -5.89 -31.01 8.18
CA TYR A 271 -5.85 -29.84 9.04
C TYR A 271 -6.81 -29.92 10.22
N LYS A 272 -7.84 -30.78 10.16
CA LYS A 272 -8.63 -31.15 11.33
C LYS A 272 -7.79 -31.93 12.34
N GLU A 273 -7.02 -32.91 11.90
CA GLU A 273 -6.12 -33.68 12.77
C GLU A 273 -5.01 -32.80 13.37
N LEU A 274 -4.37 -31.96 12.55
CA LEU A 274 -3.34 -31.03 13.02
C LEU A 274 -3.91 -30.03 14.04
N LYS A 275 -5.12 -29.50 13.80
CA LYS A 275 -5.80 -28.62 14.74
C LYS A 275 -6.10 -29.30 16.08
N LEU A 276 -6.50 -30.57 16.08
CA LEU A 276 -6.69 -31.35 17.32
C LEU A 276 -5.40 -31.52 18.13
N ARG A 277 -4.23 -31.41 17.50
CA ARG A 277 -2.92 -31.45 18.15
C ARG A 277 -2.39 -30.06 18.56
N GLY A 278 -3.16 -28.99 18.33
CA GLY A 278 -2.80 -27.61 18.66
C GLY A 278 -2.16 -26.81 17.52
N TYR A 279 -2.16 -27.33 16.29
CA TYR A 279 -1.67 -26.59 15.12
C TYR A 279 -2.85 -25.90 14.42
N ASP A 280 -3.11 -24.66 14.80
CA ASP A 280 -4.19 -23.83 14.30
C ASP A 280 -3.85 -23.13 12.97
N TYR A 281 -3.25 -23.85 12.02
CA TYR A 281 -2.84 -23.28 10.73
C TYR A 281 -4.01 -22.59 10.00
N GLY A 282 -3.82 -21.30 9.70
CA GLY A 282 -4.71 -20.49 8.88
C GLY A 282 -4.56 -20.78 7.38
N PRO A 283 -5.42 -20.19 6.53
CA PRO A 283 -5.54 -20.55 5.11
C PRO A 283 -4.22 -20.53 4.32
N SER A 284 -3.32 -19.59 4.59
CA SER A 284 -2.05 -19.45 3.86
C SER A 284 -1.08 -20.59 4.15
N PHE A 285 -1.14 -21.19 5.35
CA PHE A 285 -0.28 -22.31 5.77
C PHE A 285 -0.92 -23.68 5.55
N GLN A 286 -2.10 -23.73 4.95
CA GLN A 286 -2.77 -25.00 4.60
C GLN A 286 -2.30 -25.56 3.25
N GLY A 287 -0.98 -25.68 3.03
CA GLY A 287 -0.40 -26.10 1.75
C GLY A 287 -0.54 -27.59 1.40
N LEU A 288 -0.87 -28.47 2.35
CA LEU A 288 -0.92 -29.91 2.16
C LEU A 288 -2.30 -30.37 1.64
N VAL A 289 -2.39 -30.63 0.34
CA VAL A 289 -3.64 -30.93 -0.37
C VAL A 289 -4.13 -32.36 -0.12
N ARG A 290 -3.20 -33.32 -0.15
CA ARG A 290 -3.45 -34.73 0.11
C ARG A 290 -2.28 -35.40 0.80
N ALA A 291 -2.53 -36.45 1.56
CA ALA A 291 -1.50 -37.28 2.18
C ALA A 291 -1.92 -38.76 2.25
N ASP A 292 -0.95 -39.65 2.43
CA ASP A 292 -1.19 -41.03 2.86
C ASP A 292 -1.50 -41.10 4.36
N LEU A 293 -2.00 -42.25 4.83
CA LEU A 293 -2.41 -42.43 6.24
C LEU A 293 -1.21 -42.40 7.18
N GLU A 294 -0.06 -42.84 6.68
CA GLU A 294 1.19 -42.93 7.43
C GLU A 294 1.97 -41.60 7.43
N GLY A 295 1.56 -40.59 6.66
CA GLY A 295 2.26 -39.31 6.54
C GLY A 295 3.65 -39.42 5.89
N ASN A 296 3.88 -40.44 5.06
CA ASN A 296 5.12 -40.64 4.31
C ASN A 296 5.09 -39.97 2.93
N LYS A 297 3.90 -39.75 2.38
CA LYS A 297 3.70 -39.14 1.06
C LYS A 297 2.65 -38.04 1.14
N GLY A 298 2.91 -36.93 0.47
CA GLY A 298 1.98 -35.81 0.40
C GLY A 298 2.02 -35.10 -0.94
N LEU A 299 0.88 -34.48 -1.29
CA LEU A 299 0.76 -33.54 -2.40
C LEU A 299 0.70 -32.12 -1.82
N LEU A 300 1.72 -31.32 -2.08
CA LEU A 300 1.84 -29.96 -1.58
C LEU A 300 1.46 -28.97 -2.69
N LYS A 301 0.80 -27.89 -2.31
CA LYS A 301 0.53 -26.74 -3.17
C LYS A 301 1.69 -25.76 -3.10
N TRP A 302 2.26 -25.41 -4.26
CA TRP A 302 3.19 -24.29 -4.36
C TRP A 302 2.43 -22.97 -4.42
N THR A 303 2.72 -22.04 -3.50
CA THR A 303 2.05 -20.73 -3.40
C THR A 303 2.94 -19.57 -3.84
N GLY A 304 4.20 -19.82 -4.19
CA GLY A 304 5.22 -18.78 -4.39
C GLY A 304 6.04 -18.48 -3.13
N GLU A 305 5.54 -18.84 -1.96
CA GLU A 305 6.18 -18.57 -0.67
C GLU A 305 7.01 -19.76 -0.18
N TRP A 306 8.33 -19.61 -0.17
CA TRP A 306 9.25 -20.65 0.34
C TRP A 306 9.01 -20.98 1.81
N VAL A 307 8.66 -19.99 2.64
CA VAL A 307 8.39 -20.21 4.07
C VAL A 307 7.24 -21.20 4.25
N VAL A 308 6.13 -20.97 3.54
CA VAL A 308 4.96 -21.85 3.55
C VAL A 308 5.29 -23.22 2.97
N TYR A 309 6.00 -23.28 1.84
CA TYR A 309 6.32 -24.54 1.18
C TYR A 309 7.20 -25.44 2.05
N LEU A 310 8.26 -24.89 2.64
CA LEU A 310 9.12 -25.60 3.57
C LEU A 310 8.38 -26.01 4.84
N ASP A 311 7.51 -25.14 5.37
CA ASP A 311 6.72 -25.47 6.56
C ASP A 311 5.75 -26.61 6.27
N THR A 312 5.12 -26.61 5.09
CA THR A 312 4.24 -27.70 4.63
C THR A 312 5.00 -29.03 4.55
N MET A 313 6.29 -29.03 4.21
CA MET A 313 7.12 -30.25 4.27
C MET A 313 7.30 -30.73 5.72
N LEU A 314 7.46 -29.83 6.69
CA LEU A 314 7.50 -30.17 8.12
C LEU A 314 6.14 -30.69 8.60
N GLN A 315 5.02 -30.10 8.14
CA GLN A 315 3.67 -30.56 8.47
C GLN A 315 3.45 -32.05 8.12
N ILE A 316 4.00 -32.53 7.00
CA ILE A 316 3.94 -33.96 6.64
C ILE A 316 4.63 -34.83 7.71
N SER A 317 5.82 -34.42 8.15
CA SER A 317 6.55 -35.15 9.19
C SER A 317 5.81 -35.17 10.55
N ILE A 318 5.09 -34.09 10.86
CA ILE A 318 4.26 -33.98 12.06
C ILE A 318 3.03 -34.88 11.93
N LEU A 319 2.40 -34.92 10.75
CA LEU A 319 1.23 -35.75 10.47
C LEU A 319 1.56 -37.24 10.64
N GLY A 320 2.69 -37.69 10.10
CA GLY A 320 3.15 -39.08 10.22
C GLY A 320 3.70 -39.46 11.59
N SER A 321 3.90 -38.50 12.50
CA SER A 321 4.39 -38.79 13.85
C SER A 321 3.31 -39.50 14.68
N PRO A 322 3.65 -40.63 15.35
CA PRO A 322 2.74 -41.30 16.27
C PRO A 322 2.51 -40.50 17.55
N LYS A 323 3.36 -39.49 17.84
CA LYS A 323 3.20 -38.60 18.98
C LYS A 323 2.07 -37.62 18.69
N ARG A 324 1.01 -37.67 19.51
CA ARG A 324 -0.10 -36.71 19.46
C ARG A 324 0.17 -35.41 20.21
N ALA A 325 1.31 -35.31 20.88
CA ALA A 325 1.72 -34.08 21.55
C ALA A 325 2.14 -33.01 20.53
N LEU A 326 1.85 -31.76 20.85
CA LEU A 326 2.34 -30.60 20.09
C LEU A 326 3.87 -30.61 20.06
N CYS A 327 4.44 -30.62 18.86
CA CYS A 327 5.88 -30.69 18.61
C CYS A 327 6.31 -29.54 17.69
N LEU A 328 7.28 -28.75 18.13
CA LEU A 328 7.90 -27.71 17.31
C LEU A 328 9.24 -28.19 16.77
N PRO A 329 9.67 -27.73 15.58
CA PRO A 329 11.01 -28.00 15.08
C PRO A 329 12.07 -27.37 16.00
N THR A 330 13.04 -28.19 16.44
CA THR A 330 14.15 -27.73 17.29
C THR A 330 15.51 -27.88 16.64
N ARG A 331 15.67 -28.83 15.72
CA ARG A 331 16.92 -29.08 15.00
C ARG A 331 16.70 -29.59 13.59
N ILE A 332 17.48 -29.08 12.64
CA ILE A 332 17.57 -29.58 11.26
C ILE A 332 19.03 -29.93 11.00
N GLN A 333 19.33 -31.22 10.84
CA GLN A 333 20.70 -31.69 10.65
C GLN A 333 21.26 -31.28 9.29
N ASN A 334 20.48 -31.48 8.23
CA ASN A 334 20.85 -31.10 6.87
C ASN A 334 19.59 -30.74 6.08
N MET A 335 19.62 -29.64 5.34
CA MET A 335 18.59 -29.27 4.38
C MET A 335 19.22 -28.65 3.15
N LYS A 336 18.82 -29.10 1.96
CA LYS A 336 19.31 -28.57 0.68
C LYS A 336 18.15 -27.95 -0.08
N ILE A 337 18.32 -26.70 -0.51
CA ILE A 337 17.33 -25.97 -1.31
C ILE A 337 18.00 -25.62 -2.63
N ASN A 338 17.42 -26.12 -3.73
CA ASN A 338 17.85 -25.77 -5.08
C ASN A 338 16.68 -25.12 -5.84
N PRO A 339 16.59 -23.78 -5.88
CA PRO A 339 15.49 -23.07 -6.53
C PRO A 339 15.46 -23.29 -8.05
N ILE A 340 16.62 -23.51 -8.68
CA ILE A 340 16.78 -23.73 -10.12
C ILE A 340 16.15 -25.08 -10.50
N LEU A 341 16.48 -26.13 -9.73
CA LEU A 341 15.89 -27.45 -9.92
C LEU A 341 14.39 -27.42 -9.63
N HIS A 342 13.98 -26.78 -8.53
CA HIS A 342 12.56 -26.65 -8.17
C HIS A 342 11.75 -25.99 -9.28
N LYS A 343 12.22 -24.87 -9.84
CA LYS A 343 11.58 -24.19 -10.98
C LYS A 343 11.46 -25.09 -12.20
N THR A 344 12.50 -25.88 -12.48
CA THR A 344 12.50 -26.84 -13.61
C THR A 344 11.43 -27.91 -13.44
N VAL A 345 11.30 -28.47 -12.23
CA VAL A 345 10.27 -29.48 -11.89
C VAL A 345 8.87 -28.89 -11.93
N MET A 346 8.67 -27.67 -11.43
CA MET A 346 7.37 -27.00 -11.48
C MET A 346 6.93 -26.71 -12.92
N ASN A 347 7.86 -26.29 -13.78
CA ASN A 347 7.58 -26.05 -15.19
C ASN A 347 7.22 -27.33 -15.97
N SER A 348 7.82 -28.48 -15.63
CA SER A 348 7.44 -29.76 -16.25
C SER A 348 6.09 -30.27 -15.73
N ALA A 349 5.83 -30.16 -14.43
CA ALA A 349 4.56 -30.54 -13.83
C ALA A 349 3.36 -29.74 -14.38
N LEU A 350 3.53 -28.43 -14.62
CA LEU A 350 2.51 -27.59 -15.25
C LEU A 350 2.16 -28.03 -16.68
N LYS A 351 3.15 -28.49 -17.46
CA LYS A 351 2.93 -29.02 -18.82
C LYS A 351 2.15 -30.33 -18.80
N GLU A 352 2.40 -31.21 -17.83
CA GLU A 352 1.62 -32.45 -17.66
C GLU A 352 0.17 -32.19 -17.22
N HIS A 353 -0.08 -31.11 -16.47
CA HIS A 353 -1.43 -30.75 -16.01
C HIS A 353 -2.28 -30.08 -17.10
N ASN A 354 -1.68 -29.21 -17.92
CA ASN A 354 -2.36 -28.50 -19.01
C ASN A 354 -2.45 -29.30 -20.32
N GLY A 355 -1.78 -30.47 -20.40
CA GLY A 355 -1.81 -31.39 -21.54
C GLY A 355 -2.89 -32.48 -21.44
N LYS A 356 -3.92 -32.29 -20.61
CA LYS A 356 -5.10 -33.15 -20.51
C LYS A 356 -6.37 -32.41 -20.90
#